data_AF-A0AAU4RFE2-F1
#
_entry.id   AF-A0AAU4RFE2-F1
#
_cell.length_a   1.000
_cell.length_b   1.000
_cell.length_c   1.000
_cell.angle_alpha   90.00
_cell.angle_beta   90.00
_cell.angle_gamma   90.00
#
_symmetry.space_group_name_H-M   'P 1'
#
loop_
_entity.id
_entity.type
_entity.pdbx_description
1 polymer ?
#
loop_
_entity_poly.entity_id
_entity_poly.type
_entity_poly.pdbx_seq_one_letter_code
_entity_poly.pdbx_strand_id
1 'polypeptide(L)'
;MTRVQNRRARTRGGELDECLRACAVHSGKLVGSLDRRRVELAEQLRKLLVVWGTTTTAAAPAPAGATALLKRAVKGAATPASGIGNDLLDALLAVANKALECGYDDELNLALVISDTILAERKNSRAGWRLRARLLEALGEEAEALDAYERYLGLTDEDGFGVRARIAGLRAARDKERELLGLLGRQTPRAEGFARGPATDVWAEGLAALAVGDWTEAEPRLVGALLALAAEDAPVGDRQELLSQYLDLRSDRADGADLPAFTEAVALYAEQRRHRMRGPVPDPTVGGVQWITLGEFRNQIAGKSICLIANSGRVGSSSMGAEIDAYDLVVRFNSYRIEPKHTGSRTDIHATIHKHGFNWDKQVTTRLVFGGISGDWKYSLRNRLVPGAQTYLGDESLRWPVRNIGRLGTDAWSGIPTTGFNMLWLLDFLDVSPTLDLIGFDFYETGAYRVQEAMKLAITSVHEYTSEKAWVMQRAQDVTDMRISLR
;
A
#
# COMPACT_ATOMS: atom_id res chain seq x y z
N MET A 1 27.24 13.14 3.81
CA MET A 1 27.17 13.79 2.48
C MET A 1 25.70 13.92 2.12
N THR A 2 25.08 14.98 2.61
CA THR A 2 23.67 15.34 2.35
C THR A 2 23.54 15.73 0.88
N ARG A 3 22.67 15.03 0.15
CA ARG A 3 22.47 15.22 -1.29
C ARG A 3 21.48 16.35 -1.52
N VAL A 4 21.81 17.57 -1.05
CA VAL A 4 20.97 18.73 -1.36
C VAL A 4 21.23 19.08 -2.82
N GLN A 5 20.26 18.71 -3.64
CA GLN A 5 20.32 18.83 -5.09
C GLN A 5 20.50 20.30 -5.47
N ASN A 6 21.61 20.60 -6.16
CA ASN A 6 21.72 21.86 -6.90
C ASN A 6 20.52 21.94 -7.87
N ARG A 7 19.60 22.85 -7.57
CA ARG A 7 18.37 23.12 -8.32
C ARG A 7 18.73 23.56 -9.74
N ARG A 8 18.91 22.61 -10.66
CA ARG A 8 18.88 22.91 -12.09
C ARG A 8 17.48 23.42 -12.42
N ALA A 9 17.39 24.58 -13.07
CA ALA A 9 16.13 25.07 -13.61
C ALA A 9 15.49 23.96 -14.47
N ARG A 10 14.30 23.50 -14.06
CA ARG A 10 13.61 22.39 -14.72
C ARG A 10 13.09 22.90 -16.07
N THR A 11 13.40 22.19 -17.15
CA THR A 11 12.86 22.48 -18.49
C THR A 11 11.35 22.23 -18.45
N ARG A 12 10.54 23.29 -18.60
CA ARG A 12 9.09 23.12 -18.74
C ARG A 12 8.79 22.51 -20.09
N GLY A 13 7.98 21.45 -20.11
CA GLY A 13 7.45 20.91 -21.36
C GLY A 13 6.37 21.82 -21.95
N GLY A 14 6.02 21.62 -23.23
CA GLY A 14 4.96 22.38 -23.87
C GLY A 14 4.85 22.14 -25.37
N GLU A 15 5.98 21.95 -26.04
CA GLU A 15 6.00 21.60 -27.47
C GLU A 15 6.24 20.10 -27.66
N LEU A 16 5.37 19.46 -28.45
CA LEU A 16 5.42 18.02 -28.72
C LEU A 16 6.78 17.58 -29.31
N ASP A 17 7.35 18.35 -30.22
CA ASP A 17 8.61 18.03 -30.89
C ASP A 17 9.81 18.07 -29.93
N GLU A 18 9.80 18.96 -28.94
CA GLU A 18 10.82 18.99 -27.89
C GLU A 18 10.68 17.79 -26.95
N CYS A 19 9.46 17.45 -26.55
CA CYS A 19 9.17 16.28 -25.73
C CYS A 19 9.64 14.98 -26.40
N LEU A 20 9.35 14.81 -27.69
CA LEU A 20 9.76 13.62 -28.44
C LEU A 20 11.27 13.55 -28.63
N ARG A 21 11.94 14.69 -28.87
CA ARG A 21 13.41 14.75 -28.87
C ARG A 21 14.00 14.37 -27.52
N ALA A 22 13.43 14.85 -26.41
CA ALA A 22 13.84 14.47 -25.07
C ALA A 22 13.69 12.95 -24.84
N CYS A 23 12.56 12.36 -25.27
CA CYS A 23 12.34 10.92 -25.22
C CYS A 23 13.39 10.14 -26.04
N ALA A 24 13.71 10.60 -27.25
CA ALA A 24 14.72 9.96 -28.11
C ALA A 24 16.12 10.00 -27.48
N VAL A 25 16.53 11.17 -26.98
CA VAL A 25 17.82 11.33 -26.28
C VAL A 25 17.88 10.42 -25.06
N HIS A 26 16.80 10.38 -24.26
CA HIS A 26 16.75 9.54 -23.07
C HIS A 26 16.78 8.05 -23.40
N SER A 27 16.13 7.63 -24.49
CA SER A 27 16.21 6.25 -24.97
C SER A 27 17.64 5.82 -25.27
N GLY A 28 18.48 6.72 -25.80
CA GLY A 28 19.90 6.46 -26.05
C GLY A 28 20.71 6.31 -24.77
N LYS A 29 20.42 7.12 -23.74
CA LYS A 29 21.11 7.06 -22.43
C LYS A 29 20.88 5.74 -21.69
N LEU A 30 19.73 5.10 -21.89
CA LEU A 30 19.36 3.87 -21.20
C LEU A 30 19.92 2.60 -21.87
N VAL A 31 20.61 2.72 -23.00
CA VAL A 31 21.26 1.60 -23.68
C VAL A 31 22.34 1.01 -22.77
N GLY A 32 22.28 -0.30 -22.53
CA GLY A 32 23.25 -1.00 -21.68
C GLY A 32 23.03 -0.81 -20.18
N SER A 33 21.90 -0.25 -19.74
CA SER A 33 21.56 -0.19 -18.32
C SER A 33 21.41 -1.61 -17.74
N LEU A 34 22.00 -1.84 -16.56
CA LEU A 34 21.84 -3.08 -15.80
C LEU A 34 20.62 -3.07 -14.89
N ASP A 35 19.97 -1.91 -14.73
CA ASP A 35 18.75 -1.79 -13.93
C ASP A 35 17.52 -2.20 -14.77
N ARG A 36 16.83 -3.24 -14.32
CA ARG A 36 15.61 -3.75 -14.93
C ARG A 36 14.55 -2.65 -15.16
N ARG A 37 14.37 -1.71 -14.23
CA ARG A 37 13.36 -0.63 -14.39
C ARG A 37 13.70 0.28 -15.56
N ARG A 38 14.98 0.63 -15.69
CA ARG A 38 15.50 1.42 -16.81
C ARG A 38 15.45 0.66 -18.13
N VAL A 39 15.63 -0.66 -18.12
CA VAL A 39 15.43 -1.51 -19.32
C VAL A 39 13.96 -1.48 -19.76
N GLU A 40 13.01 -1.65 -18.84
CA GLU A 40 11.58 -1.57 -19.13
C GLU A 40 11.17 -0.17 -19.65
N LEU A 41 11.75 0.91 -19.10
CA LEU A 41 11.56 2.27 -19.60
C LEU A 41 12.11 2.43 -21.04
N ALA A 42 13.31 1.91 -21.31
CA ALA A 42 13.90 1.95 -22.64
C ALA A 42 13.03 1.23 -23.69
N GLU A 43 12.35 0.15 -23.32
CA GLU A 43 11.39 -0.51 -24.20
C GLU A 43 10.17 0.36 -24.51
N GLN A 44 9.62 1.05 -23.51
CA GLN A 44 8.49 1.96 -23.75
C GLN A 44 8.89 3.16 -24.61
N LEU A 45 10.11 3.68 -24.40
CA LEU A 45 10.65 4.76 -25.23
C LEU A 45 10.78 4.32 -26.69
N ARG A 46 11.28 3.11 -26.95
CA ARG A 46 11.32 2.55 -28.31
C ARG A 46 9.93 2.41 -28.93
N LYS A 47 8.95 1.91 -28.16
CA LYS A 47 7.55 1.80 -28.62
C LYS A 47 6.96 3.18 -28.97
N LEU A 48 7.19 4.18 -28.13
CA LEU A 48 6.76 5.57 -28.39
C LEU A 48 7.35 6.10 -29.70
N LEU A 49 8.66 5.91 -29.93
CA LEU A 49 9.32 6.37 -31.15
C LEU A 49 8.80 5.66 -32.41
N VAL A 50 8.45 4.38 -32.31
CA VAL A 50 7.80 3.65 -33.41
C VAL A 50 6.41 4.21 -33.70
N VAL A 51 5.58 4.42 -32.67
CA VAL A 51 4.23 5.03 -32.82
C VAL A 51 4.33 6.40 -33.47
N TRP A 52 5.30 7.22 -33.07
CA TRP A 52 5.53 8.52 -33.70
C TRP A 52 5.95 8.42 -35.17
N GLY A 53 6.88 7.51 -35.49
CA GLY A 53 7.36 7.28 -36.85
C GLY A 53 6.29 6.75 -37.81
N THR A 54 5.34 5.94 -37.33
CA THR A 54 4.21 5.45 -38.14
C THR A 54 3.10 6.48 -38.29
N THR A 55 2.89 7.35 -37.29
CA THR A 55 1.89 8.41 -37.35
C THR A 55 2.28 9.54 -38.32
N THR A 56 3.58 9.82 -38.45
CA THR A 56 4.12 10.85 -39.38
C THR A 56 4.21 10.38 -40.84
N THR A 57 4.31 9.06 -41.10
CA THR A 57 4.44 8.49 -42.45
C THR A 57 3.10 8.20 -43.15
N ALA A 58 1.97 8.31 -42.46
CA ALA A 58 0.63 8.13 -43.04
C ALA A 58 0.17 9.30 -43.95
N ALA A 59 0.99 10.34 -44.13
CA ALA A 59 0.69 11.52 -44.95
C ALA A 59 1.45 11.52 -46.30
N ALA A 60 1.44 10.41 -47.05
CA ALA A 60 1.85 10.41 -48.45
C ALA A 60 0.61 10.20 -49.36
N PRO A 61 0.25 11.17 -50.23
CA PRO A 61 -0.89 10.98 -51.13
C PRO A 61 -0.50 10.00 -52.25
N ALA A 62 -1.26 8.92 -52.39
CA ALA A 62 -1.20 8.08 -53.59
C ALA A 62 -1.62 8.90 -54.83
N PRO A 63 -1.02 8.68 -56.02
CA PRO A 63 -1.35 9.43 -57.22
C PRO A 63 -2.82 9.19 -57.62
N ALA A 64 -3.57 10.28 -57.71
CA ALA A 64 -5.01 10.26 -57.94
C ALA A 64 -5.35 9.87 -59.38
N GLY A 65 -6.07 8.76 -59.57
CA GLY A 65 -6.85 8.52 -60.78
C GLY A 65 -8.08 9.44 -60.81
N ALA A 66 -8.36 10.00 -61.99
CA ALA A 66 -9.31 11.10 -62.22
C ALA A 66 -10.79 10.82 -61.85
N THR A 67 -11.14 9.64 -61.35
CA THR A 67 -12.50 9.27 -60.91
C THR A 67 -12.78 9.48 -59.42
N ALA A 68 -11.76 9.79 -58.60
CA ALA A 68 -11.95 10.00 -57.15
C ALA A 68 -12.34 11.44 -56.76
N LEU A 69 -12.29 12.40 -57.68
CA LEU A 69 -12.51 13.83 -57.41
C LEU A 69 -13.99 14.22 -57.22
N LEU A 70 -14.94 13.43 -57.70
CA LEU A 70 -16.38 13.79 -57.65
C LEU A 70 -17.14 13.26 -56.42
N LYS A 71 -16.56 12.35 -55.62
CA LYS A 71 -17.18 11.87 -54.35
C LYS A 71 -16.70 12.60 -53.09
N ARG A 72 -15.72 13.51 -53.20
CA ARG A 72 -15.13 14.20 -52.04
C ARG A 72 -15.80 15.53 -51.68
N ALA A 73 -16.78 15.98 -52.45
CA ALA A 73 -17.45 17.28 -52.25
C ALA A 73 -18.65 17.26 -51.27
N VAL A 74 -19.01 16.10 -50.67
CA VAL A 74 -20.23 15.97 -49.84
C VAL A 74 -19.95 15.49 -48.39
N LYS A 75 -18.69 15.36 -47.98
CA LYS A 75 -18.37 15.12 -46.57
C LYS A 75 -17.39 16.18 -46.11
N GLY A 76 -17.88 17.09 -45.28
CA GLY A 76 -17.16 18.25 -44.77
C GLY A 76 -15.73 17.88 -44.39
N ALA A 77 -14.78 18.69 -44.86
CA ALA A 77 -13.41 18.63 -44.43
C ALA A 77 -13.40 18.65 -42.89
N ALA A 78 -13.00 17.53 -42.28
CA ALA A 78 -12.75 17.51 -40.85
C ALA A 78 -11.59 18.47 -40.60
N THR A 79 -11.91 19.57 -39.92
CA THR A 79 -10.92 20.43 -39.28
C THR A 79 -9.93 19.53 -38.53
N PRO A 80 -8.60 19.67 -38.73
CA PRO A 80 -7.66 18.85 -37.98
C PRO A 80 -7.91 19.08 -36.50
N ALA A 81 -8.19 18.00 -35.76
CA ALA A 81 -8.32 18.08 -34.31
C ALA A 81 -6.99 18.63 -33.77
N SER A 82 -7.02 19.82 -33.18
CA SER A 82 -5.85 20.39 -32.51
C SER A 82 -5.52 19.52 -31.30
N GLY A 83 -4.40 18.80 -31.36
CA GLY A 83 -3.88 18.01 -30.23
C GLY A 83 -3.34 16.63 -30.64
N ILE A 84 -2.55 16.04 -29.75
CA ILE A 84 -2.02 14.67 -29.92
C ILE A 84 -3.12 13.64 -30.15
N GLY A 85 -2.89 12.64 -31.01
CA GLY A 85 -3.78 11.49 -31.21
C GLY A 85 -3.82 10.55 -29.99
N ASN A 86 -4.82 9.66 -29.91
CA ASN A 86 -4.98 8.76 -28.76
C ASN A 86 -3.81 7.77 -28.63
N ASP A 87 -3.34 7.18 -29.72
CA ASP A 87 -2.23 6.22 -29.69
C ASP A 87 -0.93 6.86 -29.19
N LEU A 88 -0.67 8.10 -29.61
CA LEU A 88 0.49 8.87 -29.14
C LEU A 88 0.34 9.28 -27.67
N LEU A 89 -0.85 9.68 -27.25
CA LEU A 89 -1.16 9.97 -25.85
C LEU A 89 -0.90 8.74 -24.96
N ASP A 90 -1.39 7.57 -25.36
CA ASP A 90 -1.23 6.34 -24.58
C ASP A 90 0.25 5.92 -24.51
N ALA A 91 0.99 6.06 -25.60
CA ALA A 91 2.43 5.80 -25.62
C ALA A 91 3.22 6.77 -24.71
N LEU A 92 2.89 8.07 -24.74
CA LEU A 92 3.49 9.07 -23.85
C LEU A 92 3.17 8.80 -22.38
N LEU A 93 1.91 8.46 -22.06
CA LEU A 93 1.50 8.07 -20.71
C LEU A 93 2.25 6.81 -20.24
N ALA A 94 2.44 5.82 -21.10
CA ALA A 94 3.18 4.60 -20.76
C ALA A 94 4.64 4.89 -20.41
N VAL A 95 5.31 5.73 -21.21
CA VAL A 95 6.68 6.18 -20.93
C VAL A 95 6.74 6.94 -19.61
N ALA A 96 5.88 7.94 -19.41
CA ALA A 96 5.92 8.78 -18.22
C ALA A 96 5.61 7.99 -16.93
N ASN A 97 4.68 7.01 -16.97
CA ASN A 97 4.44 6.12 -15.84
C ASN A 97 5.66 5.24 -15.54
N LYS A 98 6.33 4.70 -16.56
CA LYS A 98 7.55 3.90 -16.36
C LYS A 98 8.72 4.73 -15.86
N ALA A 99 8.84 5.96 -16.32
CA ALA A 99 9.85 6.90 -15.84
C ALA A 99 9.60 7.29 -14.37
N LEU A 100 8.34 7.50 -13.97
CA LEU A 100 7.93 7.66 -12.58
C LEU A 100 8.31 6.43 -11.72
N GLU A 101 8.10 5.20 -12.22
CA GLU A 101 8.48 3.97 -11.51
C GLU A 101 10.00 3.79 -11.31
N CYS A 102 10.81 4.36 -12.21
CA CYS A 102 12.26 4.37 -12.06
C CYS A 102 12.69 5.22 -10.86
N GLY A 103 12.08 6.41 -10.70
CA GLY A 103 12.25 7.25 -9.51
C GLY A 103 13.58 7.98 -9.39
N TYR A 104 14.43 7.96 -10.43
CA TYR A 104 15.65 8.77 -10.47
C TYR A 104 15.37 10.16 -11.08
N ASP A 105 16.19 11.15 -10.69
CA ASP A 105 16.01 12.56 -11.09
C ASP A 105 15.84 12.76 -12.60
N ASP A 106 16.71 12.15 -13.42
CA ASP A 106 16.64 12.31 -14.87
C ASP A 106 15.33 11.73 -15.46
N GLU A 107 14.89 10.58 -14.95
CA GLU A 107 13.65 9.94 -15.39
C GLU A 107 12.41 10.73 -14.90
N LEU A 108 12.43 11.23 -13.66
CA LEU A 108 11.36 12.09 -13.14
C LEU A 108 11.24 13.39 -13.93
N ASN A 109 12.36 14.00 -14.31
CA ASN A 109 12.39 15.18 -15.17
C ASN A 109 11.82 14.89 -16.57
N LEU A 110 12.16 13.75 -17.17
CA LEU A 110 11.56 13.34 -18.44
C LEU A 110 10.04 13.17 -18.31
N ALA A 111 9.58 12.49 -17.28
CA ALA A 111 8.16 12.28 -17.03
C ALA A 111 7.41 13.60 -16.82
N LEU A 112 8.05 14.59 -16.18
CA LEU A 112 7.52 15.93 -16.01
C LEU A 112 7.33 16.64 -17.36
N VAL A 113 8.35 16.61 -18.23
CA VAL A 113 8.27 17.17 -19.59
C VAL A 113 7.13 16.54 -20.39
N ILE A 114 6.99 15.21 -20.32
CA ILE A 114 5.88 14.49 -20.98
C ILE A 114 4.53 14.92 -20.42
N SER A 115 4.41 15.01 -19.10
CA SER A 115 3.16 15.40 -18.43
C SER A 115 2.72 16.82 -18.81
N ASP A 116 3.65 17.78 -18.80
CA ASP A 116 3.39 19.17 -19.22
C ASP A 116 2.97 19.22 -20.70
N THR A 117 3.62 18.45 -21.56
CA THR A 117 3.29 18.37 -23.00
C THR A 117 1.89 17.79 -23.21
N ILE A 118 1.54 16.70 -22.51
CA ILE A 118 0.18 16.11 -22.57
C ILE A 118 -0.87 17.16 -22.17
N LEU A 119 -0.61 17.93 -21.12
CA LEU A 119 -1.57 18.93 -20.61
C LEU A 119 -1.61 20.20 -21.46
N ALA A 120 -0.52 20.56 -22.15
CA ALA A 120 -0.52 21.63 -23.15
C ALA A 120 -1.41 21.26 -24.35
N GLU A 121 -1.25 20.04 -24.85
CA GLU A 121 -1.96 19.50 -26.02
C GLU A 121 -3.41 19.08 -25.71
N ARG A 122 -3.66 18.60 -24.49
CA ARG A 122 -4.97 18.12 -24.01
C ARG A 122 -5.23 18.55 -22.57
N LYS A 123 -5.62 19.81 -22.39
CA LYS A 123 -5.89 20.44 -21.09
C LYS A 123 -6.89 19.69 -20.19
N ASN A 124 -7.82 18.95 -20.78
CA ASN A 124 -8.84 18.17 -20.06
C ASN A 124 -8.51 16.67 -19.96
N SER A 125 -7.25 16.28 -20.15
CA SER A 125 -6.82 14.89 -20.00
C SER A 125 -6.84 14.45 -18.53
N ARG A 126 -7.84 13.64 -18.15
CA ARG A 126 -7.92 13.01 -16.82
C ARG A 126 -6.63 12.25 -16.46
N ALA A 127 -6.14 11.44 -17.40
CA ALA A 127 -4.92 10.66 -17.21
C ALA A 127 -3.67 11.58 -17.07
N GLY A 128 -3.64 12.69 -17.80
CA GLY A 128 -2.59 13.70 -17.70
C GLY A 128 -2.54 14.37 -16.32
N TRP A 129 -3.67 14.85 -15.80
CA TRP A 129 -3.73 15.47 -14.47
C TRP A 129 -3.34 14.50 -13.35
N ARG A 130 -3.81 13.25 -13.42
CA ARG A 130 -3.43 12.21 -12.46
C ARG A 130 -1.93 11.89 -12.51
N LEU A 131 -1.34 11.83 -13.70
CA LEU A 131 0.10 11.65 -13.88
C LEU A 131 0.89 12.83 -13.31
N ARG A 132 0.48 14.07 -13.63
CA ARG A 132 1.10 15.30 -13.10
C ARG A 132 1.09 15.32 -11.58
N ALA A 133 -0.03 14.98 -10.96
CA ALA A 133 -0.17 14.94 -9.51
C ALA A 133 0.79 13.93 -8.87
N ARG A 134 0.84 12.69 -9.37
CA ARG A 134 1.76 11.65 -8.88
C ARG A 134 3.23 12.02 -9.06
N LEU A 135 3.58 12.73 -10.14
CA LEU A 135 4.93 13.21 -10.38
C LEU A 135 5.34 14.30 -9.41
N LEU A 136 4.46 15.28 -9.17
CA LEU A 136 4.69 16.35 -8.19
C LEU A 136 4.84 15.79 -6.79
N GLU A 137 4.00 14.82 -6.45
CA GLU A 137 4.09 14.12 -5.18
C GLU A 137 5.43 13.39 -5.02
N ALA A 138 5.91 12.70 -6.06
CA ALA A 138 7.22 12.04 -6.05
C ALA A 138 8.39 13.03 -5.99
N LEU A 139 8.23 14.22 -6.58
CA LEU A 139 9.18 15.32 -6.50
C LEU A 139 9.12 16.09 -5.18
N GLY A 140 8.15 15.80 -4.31
CA GLY A 140 7.96 16.49 -3.04
C GLY A 140 7.26 17.86 -3.15
N GLU A 141 6.71 18.21 -4.31
CA GLU A 141 6.01 19.48 -4.59
C GLU A 141 4.54 19.35 -4.16
N GLU A 142 4.29 19.31 -2.85
CA GLU A 142 2.97 18.93 -2.30
C GLU A 142 1.83 19.86 -2.71
N ALA A 143 2.04 21.18 -2.68
CA ALA A 143 1.00 22.15 -3.02
C ALA A 143 0.54 21.98 -4.48
N GLU A 144 1.47 21.89 -5.42
CA GLU A 144 1.15 21.66 -6.82
C GLU A 144 0.53 20.27 -7.04
N ALA A 145 0.96 19.25 -6.28
CA ALA A 145 0.40 17.91 -6.36
C ALA A 145 -1.09 17.89 -5.97
N LEU A 146 -1.44 18.58 -4.88
CA LEU A 146 -2.81 18.76 -4.42
C LEU A 146 -3.67 19.44 -5.49
N ASP A 147 -3.19 20.56 -6.06
CA ASP A 147 -3.88 21.27 -7.13
C ASP A 147 -4.14 20.37 -8.35
N ALA A 148 -3.14 19.55 -8.74
CA ALA A 148 -3.27 18.63 -9.86
C ALA A 148 -4.26 17.48 -9.56
N TYR A 149 -4.28 16.95 -8.34
CA TYR A 149 -5.27 15.95 -7.93
C TYR A 149 -6.69 16.52 -7.89
N GLU A 150 -6.87 17.77 -7.45
CA GLU A 150 -8.15 18.46 -7.44
C GLU A 150 -8.67 18.71 -8.86
N ARG A 151 -7.79 19.12 -9.79
CA ARG A 151 -8.14 19.24 -11.21
C ARG A 151 -8.53 17.90 -11.82
N TYR A 152 -7.85 16.81 -11.47
CA TYR A 152 -8.25 15.46 -11.87
C TYR A 152 -9.67 15.11 -11.40
N LEU A 153 -9.97 15.34 -10.11
CA LEU A 153 -11.29 15.09 -9.54
C LEU A 153 -12.37 15.99 -10.13
N GLY A 154 -12.05 17.24 -10.50
CA GLY A 154 -12.97 18.13 -11.19
C GLY A 154 -13.38 17.64 -12.59
N LEU A 155 -12.67 16.65 -13.15
CA LEU A 155 -12.96 16.05 -14.45
C LEU A 155 -13.64 14.67 -14.33
N THR A 156 -13.92 14.16 -13.13
CA THR A 156 -14.49 12.81 -12.93
C THR A 156 -15.35 12.71 -11.68
N ASP A 157 -16.53 12.11 -11.80
CA ASP A 157 -17.40 11.86 -10.63
C ASP A 157 -16.93 10.63 -9.83
N GLU A 158 -16.36 9.65 -10.53
CA GLU A 158 -15.81 8.43 -9.95
C GLU A 158 -14.40 8.64 -9.39
N ASP A 159 -14.19 8.21 -8.14
CA ASP A 159 -12.87 8.16 -7.51
C ASP A 159 -12.32 6.73 -7.44
N GLY A 160 -12.20 6.09 -8.62
CA GLY A 160 -11.73 4.70 -8.73
C GLY A 160 -10.28 4.49 -8.27
N PHE A 161 -9.51 5.57 -8.05
CA PHE A 161 -8.13 5.53 -7.57
C PHE A 161 -7.95 6.03 -6.14
N GLY A 162 -9.03 6.37 -5.42
CA GLY A 162 -8.96 6.85 -4.03
C GLY A 162 -8.23 8.19 -3.86
N VAL A 163 -8.26 9.06 -4.87
CA VAL A 163 -7.60 10.37 -4.88
C VAL A 163 -8.17 11.31 -3.82
N ARG A 164 -9.46 11.24 -3.48
CA ARG A 164 -10.02 12.06 -2.38
C ARG A 164 -9.36 11.73 -1.04
N ALA A 165 -9.18 10.44 -0.77
CA ALA A 165 -8.48 9.98 0.42
C ALA A 165 -6.98 10.37 0.39
N ARG A 166 -6.35 10.33 -0.79
CA ARG A 166 -4.97 10.79 -0.98
C ARG A 166 -4.81 12.28 -0.65
N ILE A 167 -5.67 13.14 -1.20
CA ILE A 167 -5.70 14.59 -0.93
C ILE A 167 -5.85 14.85 0.56
N ALA A 168 -6.83 14.20 1.20
CA ALA A 168 -7.06 14.37 2.62
C ALA A 168 -5.83 13.98 3.45
N GLY A 169 -5.07 12.97 3.02
CA GLY A 169 -3.86 12.51 3.70
C GLY A 169 -2.71 13.49 3.61
N LEU A 170 -2.50 14.03 2.41
CA LEU A 170 -1.48 15.04 2.18
C LEU A 170 -1.79 16.31 2.98
N ARG A 171 -3.06 16.77 3.01
CA ARG A 171 -3.47 17.91 3.84
C ARG A 171 -3.27 17.66 5.33
N ALA A 172 -3.76 16.53 5.85
CA ALA A 172 -3.59 16.19 7.27
C ALA A 172 -2.10 16.07 7.65
N ALA A 173 -1.28 15.51 6.77
CA ALA A 173 0.16 15.45 6.99
C ALA A 173 0.81 16.82 7.02
N ARG A 174 0.43 17.73 6.11
CA ARG A 174 0.92 19.11 6.09
C ARG A 174 0.58 19.85 7.38
N ASP A 175 -0.62 19.63 7.90
CA ASP A 175 -1.05 20.24 9.16
C ASP A 175 -0.24 19.67 10.34
N LYS A 176 0.01 18.36 10.37
CA LYS A 176 0.85 17.73 11.39
C LYS A 176 2.32 18.14 11.32
N GLU A 177 2.87 18.34 10.12
CA GLU A 177 4.20 18.92 9.94
C GLU A 177 4.27 20.33 10.51
N ARG A 178 3.24 21.16 10.27
CA ARG A 178 3.16 22.52 10.81
C ARG A 178 3.04 22.53 12.33
N GLU A 179 2.22 21.64 12.90
CA GLU A 179 2.11 21.46 14.35
C GLU A 179 3.47 21.08 14.96
N LEU A 180 4.17 20.12 14.34
CA LEU A 180 5.49 19.68 14.78
C LEU A 180 6.53 20.80 14.71
N LEU A 181 6.65 21.49 13.58
CA LEU A 181 7.59 22.61 13.45
C LEU A 181 7.26 23.74 14.42
N GLY A 182 5.97 24.04 14.65
CA GLY A 182 5.54 24.98 15.66
C GLY A 182 5.88 24.53 17.09
N LEU A 183 5.78 23.24 17.39
CA LEU A 183 6.21 22.66 18.66
C LEU A 183 7.73 22.81 18.85
N LEU A 184 8.52 22.44 17.83
CA LEU A 184 9.98 22.58 17.87
C LEU A 184 10.41 24.04 18.05
N GLY A 185 9.77 24.98 17.35
CA GLY A 185 10.02 26.41 17.54
C GLY A 185 9.74 26.89 18.97
N ARG A 186 8.66 26.41 19.61
CA ARG A 186 8.36 26.72 21.01
C ARG A 186 9.34 26.08 22.00
N GLN A 187 9.76 24.84 21.74
CA GLN A 187 10.74 24.13 22.56
C GLN A 187 12.14 24.74 22.41
N THR A 188 12.45 25.36 21.27
CA THR A 188 13.75 25.97 20.97
C THR A 188 13.60 27.42 20.49
N PRO A 189 13.27 28.39 21.38
CA PRO A 189 12.99 29.78 20.96
C PRO A 189 14.13 30.47 20.21
N ARG A 190 15.39 30.09 20.50
CA ARG A 190 16.58 30.63 19.80
C ARG A 190 16.62 30.27 18.31
N ALA A 191 15.85 29.28 17.87
CA ALA A 191 15.82 28.81 16.48
C ALA A 191 15.30 29.88 15.50
N GLU A 192 14.44 30.80 15.96
CA GLU A 192 13.91 31.88 15.11
C GLU A 192 15.01 32.78 14.53
N GLY A 193 16.11 32.97 15.27
CA GLY A 193 17.26 33.74 14.79
C GLY A 193 17.97 33.11 13.61
N PHE A 194 17.87 31.78 13.47
CA PHE A 194 18.54 30.99 12.44
C PHE A 194 17.61 30.65 11.26
N ALA A 195 16.30 30.85 11.39
CA ALA A 195 15.31 30.58 10.35
C ALA A 195 15.34 31.54 9.15
N ARG A 196 16.21 32.56 9.17
CA ARG A 196 16.34 33.58 8.10
C ARG A 196 17.52 33.36 7.14
N GLY A 197 18.41 32.41 7.46
CA GLY A 197 19.58 32.09 6.63
C GLY A 197 19.33 30.92 5.68
N PRO A 198 20.26 30.64 4.74
CA PRO A 198 20.19 29.46 3.89
C PRO A 198 20.16 28.18 4.74
N ALA A 199 19.09 27.40 4.63
CA ALA A 199 18.86 26.27 5.52
C ALA A 199 20.02 25.25 5.54
N THR A 200 20.68 25.03 4.39
CA THR A 200 21.84 24.14 4.28
C THR A 200 23.03 24.59 5.09
N ASP A 201 23.32 25.89 5.07
CA ASP A 201 24.48 26.46 5.73
C ASP A 201 24.27 26.45 7.24
N VAL A 202 23.06 26.89 7.66
CA VAL A 202 22.63 26.85 9.05
C VAL A 202 22.63 25.42 9.61
N TRP A 203 22.16 24.44 8.84
CA TRP A 203 22.19 23.03 9.23
C TRP A 203 23.63 22.52 9.39
N ALA A 204 24.52 22.85 8.45
CA ALA A 204 25.93 22.47 8.51
C ALA A 204 26.64 23.08 9.72
N GLU A 205 26.37 24.34 10.05
CA GLU A 205 26.87 24.98 11.27
C GLU A 205 26.34 24.29 12.53
N GLY A 206 25.07 23.88 12.54
CA GLY A 206 24.48 23.08 13.63
C GLY A 206 25.19 21.75 13.83
N LEU A 207 25.47 21.02 12.74
CA LEU A 207 26.26 19.78 12.79
C LEU A 207 27.72 20.01 13.22
N ALA A 208 28.32 21.15 12.87
CA ALA A 208 29.66 21.50 13.32
C ALA A 208 29.71 21.77 14.84
N ALA A 209 28.74 22.52 15.36
CA ALA A 209 28.58 22.73 16.81
C ALA A 209 28.33 21.41 17.55
N LEU A 210 27.52 20.53 16.95
CA LEU A 210 27.27 19.18 17.47
C LEU A 210 28.55 18.35 17.57
N ALA A 211 29.40 18.40 16.54
CA ALA A 211 30.64 17.63 16.47
C ALA A 211 31.66 18.00 17.55
N VAL A 212 31.62 19.25 18.04
CA VAL A 212 32.43 19.71 19.18
C VAL A 212 31.72 19.57 20.54
N GLY A 213 30.53 18.96 20.55
CA GLY A 213 29.76 18.66 21.76
C GLY A 213 28.86 19.79 22.26
N ASP A 214 28.72 20.90 21.52
CA ASP A 214 27.92 22.06 21.94
C ASP A 214 26.47 21.94 21.46
N TRP A 215 25.64 21.23 22.24
CA TRP A 215 24.21 21.11 21.93
C TRP A 215 23.45 22.44 22.02
N THR A 216 23.85 23.31 22.95
CA THR A 216 23.20 24.60 23.19
C THR A 216 23.29 25.51 21.97
N GLU A 217 24.36 25.39 21.19
CA GLU A 217 24.51 26.06 19.90
C GLU A 217 24.01 25.22 18.72
N ALA A 218 24.10 23.89 18.77
CA ALA A 218 23.65 23.02 17.69
C ALA A 218 22.13 23.03 17.51
N GLU A 219 21.37 22.81 18.57
CA GLU A 219 19.92 22.59 18.49
C GLU A 219 19.16 23.80 17.88
N PRO A 220 19.40 25.05 18.30
CA PRO A 220 18.76 26.21 17.67
C PRO A 220 19.04 26.32 16.17
N ARG A 221 20.23 25.94 15.71
CA ARG A 221 20.58 25.96 14.28
C ARG A 221 19.88 24.85 13.52
N LEU A 222 19.88 23.62 14.04
CA LEU A 222 19.19 22.49 13.41
C LEU A 222 17.68 22.76 13.28
N VAL A 223 17.04 23.23 14.36
CA VAL A 223 15.62 23.60 14.34
C VAL A 223 15.39 24.82 13.43
N GLY A 224 16.28 25.82 13.47
CA GLY A 224 16.18 27.01 12.61
C GLY A 224 16.24 26.67 11.11
N ALA A 225 17.11 25.74 10.71
CA ALA A 225 17.17 25.26 9.33
C ALA A 225 15.90 24.51 8.90
N LEU A 226 15.29 23.71 9.79
CA LEU A 226 13.99 23.07 9.53
C LEU A 226 12.88 24.11 9.30
N LEU A 227 12.86 25.18 10.12
CA LEU A 227 11.92 26.29 9.96
C LEU A 227 12.15 27.05 8.66
N ALA A 228 13.41 27.29 8.28
CA ALA A 228 13.77 27.92 7.01
C ALA A 228 13.30 27.10 5.80
N LEU A 229 13.55 25.78 5.79
CA LEU A 229 13.07 24.90 4.71
C LEU A 229 11.55 24.92 4.57
N ALA A 230 10.82 24.95 5.69
CA ALA A 230 9.36 25.03 5.66
C ALA A 230 8.87 26.39 5.14
N ALA A 231 9.54 27.49 5.47
CA ALA A 231 9.22 28.83 4.99
C ALA A 231 9.49 28.99 3.48
N GLU A 232 10.50 28.30 2.95
CA GLU A 232 10.84 28.28 1.52
C GLU A 232 9.98 27.29 0.70
N ASP A 233 9.06 26.57 1.36
CA ASP A 233 8.29 25.45 0.80
C ASP A 233 9.20 24.42 0.07
N ALA A 234 10.36 24.12 0.67
CA ALA A 234 11.32 23.17 0.11
C ALA A 234 10.68 21.78 -0.07
N PRO A 235 11.09 20.96 -1.07
CA PRO A 235 10.47 19.66 -1.33
C PRO A 235 10.29 18.81 -0.07
N VAL A 236 9.13 18.16 0.07
CA VAL A 236 8.81 17.48 1.33
C VAL A 236 9.79 16.34 1.66
N GLY A 237 10.43 15.74 0.65
CA GLY A 237 11.49 14.77 0.87
C GLY A 237 12.65 15.34 1.69
N ASP A 238 13.11 16.53 1.33
CA ASP A 238 14.22 17.23 1.99
C ASP A 238 13.84 17.59 3.43
N ARG A 239 12.62 18.13 3.63
CA ARG A 239 12.10 18.45 4.97
C ARG A 239 12.01 17.19 5.85
N GLN A 240 11.48 16.09 5.30
CA GLN A 240 11.35 14.83 6.03
C GLN A 240 12.71 14.19 6.36
N GLU A 241 13.69 14.31 5.47
CA GLU A 241 15.04 13.82 5.69
C GLU A 241 15.70 14.56 6.86
N LEU A 242 15.74 15.89 6.82
CA LEU A 242 16.35 16.68 7.90
C LEU A 242 15.58 16.51 9.22
N LEU A 243 14.25 16.43 9.18
CA LEU A 243 13.45 16.22 10.37
C LEU A 243 13.71 14.86 11.02
N SER A 244 13.86 13.80 10.20
CA SER A 244 14.28 12.48 10.69
C SER A 244 15.66 12.55 11.34
N GLN A 245 16.63 13.16 10.66
CA GLN A 245 17.98 13.32 11.19
C GLN A 245 18.00 14.07 12.52
N TYR A 246 17.23 15.16 12.64
CA TYR A 246 17.13 15.91 13.90
C TYR A 246 16.55 15.06 15.04
N LEU A 247 15.46 14.32 14.78
CA LEU A 247 14.84 13.47 15.80
C LEU A 247 15.77 12.33 16.23
N ASP A 248 16.53 11.74 15.30
CA ASP A 248 17.54 10.73 15.63
C ASP A 248 18.64 11.33 16.52
N LEU A 249 19.17 12.50 16.17
CA LEU A 249 20.19 13.21 16.95
C LEU A 249 19.71 13.60 18.35
N ARG A 250 18.43 13.98 18.48
CA ARG A 250 17.81 14.31 19.78
C ARG A 250 17.51 13.06 20.60
N SER A 251 17.17 11.93 19.96
CA SER A 251 16.88 10.66 20.65
C SER A 251 18.06 10.18 21.50
N ASP A 252 19.29 10.35 21.01
CA ASP A 252 20.50 9.96 21.73
C ASP A 252 20.73 10.77 23.02
N ARG A 253 19.97 11.85 23.21
CA ARG A 253 20.16 12.85 24.26
C ARG A 253 18.94 13.09 25.13
N ALA A 254 17.78 12.51 24.77
CA ALA A 254 16.56 12.63 25.54
C ALA A 254 16.74 11.96 26.91
N ASP A 255 16.87 12.77 27.95
CA ASP A 255 16.89 12.31 29.35
C ASP A 255 15.49 12.36 29.97
N GLY A 256 15.37 11.97 31.24
CA GLY A 256 14.07 11.87 31.91
C GLY A 256 13.28 13.19 31.98
N ALA A 257 13.93 14.35 31.87
CA ALA A 257 13.26 15.65 31.89
C ALA A 257 12.80 16.09 30.48
N ASP A 258 13.55 15.78 29.43
CA ASP A 258 13.19 16.10 28.02
C ASP A 258 12.30 15.01 27.36
N LEU A 259 12.22 13.82 27.94
CA LEU A 259 11.51 12.68 27.35
C LEU A 259 10.04 12.97 26.98
N PRO A 260 9.23 13.69 27.78
CA PRO A 260 7.85 14.02 27.38
C PRO A 260 7.79 14.92 26.14
N ALA A 261 8.64 15.95 26.09
CA ALA A 261 8.71 16.90 24.98
C ALA A 261 9.20 16.24 23.68
N PHE A 262 10.19 15.34 23.80
CA PHE A 262 10.65 14.52 22.68
C PHE A 262 9.58 13.52 22.21
N THR A 263 8.88 12.87 23.13
CA THR A 263 7.80 11.93 22.81
C THR A 263 6.67 12.60 22.04
N GLU A 264 6.30 13.84 22.41
CA GLU A 264 5.30 14.63 21.70
C GLU A 264 5.75 14.94 20.25
N ALA A 265 7.01 15.34 20.06
CA ALA A 265 7.57 15.59 18.74
C ALA A 265 7.59 14.33 17.85
N VAL A 266 8.01 13.19 18.42
CA VAL A 266 8.00 11.89 17.72
C VAL A 266 6.58 11.46 17.37
N ALA A 267 5.59 11.70 18.24
CA ALA A 267 4.19 11.40 17.97
C ALA A 267 3.67 12.18 16.76
N LEU A 268 3.91 13.49 16.70
CA LEU A 268 3.53 14.33 15.56
C LEU A 268 4.24 13.92 14.27
N TYR A 269 5.54 13.59 14.34
CA TYR A 269 6.29 13.07 13.19
C TYR A 269 5.70 11.76 12.67
N ALA A 270 5.37 10.83 13.59
CA ALA A 270 4.75 9.57 13.25
C ALA A 270 3.32 9.75 12.67
N GLU A 271 2.52 10.70 13.18
CA GLU A 271 1.22 11.07 12.61
C GLU A 271 1.37 11.63 11.18
N GLN A 272 2.30 12.57 10.99
CA GLN A 272 2.61 13.14 9.68
C GLN A 272 2.96 12.06 8.66
N ARG A 273 3.91 11.17 9.00
CA ARG A 273 4.33 10.07 8.11
C ARG A 273 3.18 9.11 7.80
N ARG A 274 2.34 8.80 8.80
CA ARG A 274 1.15 7.96 8.61
C ARG A 274 0.17 8.56 7.61
N HIS A 275 -0.18 9.83 7.78
CA HIS A 275 -1.12 10.53 6.90
C HIS A 275 -0.63 10.57 5.45
N ARG A 276 0.68 10.82 5.23
CA ARG A 276 1.27 10.81 3.87
C ARG A 276 1.31 9.45 3.23
N MET A 277 1.48 8.38 3.99
CA MET A 277 1.52 7.03 3.40
C MET A 277 0.11 6.51 3.06
N ARG A 278 -0.92 6.94 3.80
CA ARG A 278 -2.21 6.23 3.81
C ARG A 278 -3.45 7.07 3.55
N GLY A 279 -3.40 8.40 3.61
CA GLY A 279 -4.62 9.17 3.85
C GLY A 279 -4.84 9.41 5.35
N PRO A 280 -5.82 10.22 5.76
CA PRO A 280 -6.36 10.19 7.11
C PRO A 280 -7.23 8.94 7.19
N VAL A 281 -6.59 7.81 7.48
CA VAL A 281 -7.31 6.60 7.84
C VAL A 281 -7.60 6.74 9.33
N PRO A 282 -8.86 6.70 9.78
CA PRO A 282 -9.16 6.48 11.18
C PRO A 282 -8.35 5.26 11.61
N ASP A 283 -7.55 5.37 12.68
CA ASP A 283 -6.70 4.26 13.09
C ASP A 283 -7.59 3.00 13.22
N PRO A 284 -7.31 1.90 12.51
CA PRO A 284 -8.15 0.71 12.56
C PRO A 284 -8.18 0.07 13.96
N THR A 285 -7.30 0.53 14.86
CA THR A 285 -7.25 0.19 16.29
C THR A 285 -7.91 1.25 17.20
N VAL A 286 -8.22 2.43 16.65
CA VAL A 286 -8.97 3.52 17.31
C VAL A 286 -10.13 3.92 16.39
N GLY A 287 -11.19 3.10 16.40
CA GLY A 287 -12.33 3.32 15.50
C GLY A 287 -13.34 2.17 15.41
N GLY A 288 -13.70 1.56 16.54
CA GLY A 288 -14.83 0.61 16.62
C GLY A 288 -14.47 -0.89 16.59
N VAL A 289 -13.18 -1.26 16.61
CA VAL A 289 -12.73 -2.65 16.82
C VAL A 289 -12.34 -2.85 18.29
N GLN A 290 -12.83 -3.91 18.92
CA GLN A 290 -12.46 -4.31 20.27
C GLN A 290 -11.37 -5.39 20.22
N TRP A 291 -10.21 -5.11 20.83
CA TRP A 291 -9.17 -6.12 20.98
C TRP A 291 -9.58 -7.16 22.01
N ILE A 292 -9.32 -8.43 21.70
CA ILE A 292 -9.56 -9.54 22.62
C ILE A 292 -8.30 -10.35 22.87
N THR A 293 -8.07 -10.64 24.14
CA THR A 293 -7.05 -11.55 24.64
C THR A 293 -7.50 -13.01 24.52
N LEU A 294 -6.58 -13.95 24.79
CA LEU A 294 -6.92 -15.38 24.88
C LEU A 294 -8.10 -15.67 25.83
N GLY A 295 -8.14 -15.02 26.99
CA GLY A 295 -9.20 -15.23 27.99
C GLY A 295 -10.56 -14.71 27.51
N GLU A 296 -10.59 -13.54 26.90
CA GLU A 296 -11.83 -12.98 26.33
C GLU A 296 -12.33 -13.80 25.14
N PHE A 297 -11.42 -14.29 24.28
CA PHE A 297 -11.78 -15.21 23.21
C PHE A 297 -12.37 -16.51 23.75
N ARG A 298 -11.77 -17.11 24.79
CA ARG A 298 -12.32 -18.29 25.48
C ARG A 298 -13.75 -18.04 25.96
N ASN A 299 -14.01 -16.89 26.57
CA ASN A 299 -15.36 -16.53 27.05
C ASN A 299 -16.36 -16.37 25.90
N GLN A 300 -15.94 -15.84 24.75
CA GLN A 300 -16.82 -15.67 23.58
C GLN A 300 -17.30 -17.01 22.98
N ILE A 301 -16.48 -18.06 23.09
CA ILE A 301 -16.74 -19.36 22.45
C ILE A 301 -17.27 -20.44 23.42
N ALA A 302 -17.22 -20.19 24.72
CA ALA A 302 -17.62 -21.16 25.74
C ALA A 302 -19.10 -21.58 25.58
N GLY A 303 -19.36 -22.88 25.66
CA GLY A 303 -20.69 -23.47 25.56
C GLY A 303 -21.29 -23.51 24.15
N LYS A 304 -20.61 -22.95 23.14
CA LYS A 304 -21.12 -22.84 21.77
C LYS A 304 -20.66 -24.01 20.89
N SER A 305 -21.52 -24.45 19.99
CA SER A 305 -21.19 -25.38 18.92
C SER A 305 -20.37 -24.67 17.83
N ILE A 306 -19.26 -25.28 17.40
CA ILE A 306 -18.34 -24.66 16.43
C ILE A 306 -18.11 -25.60 15.25
N CYS A 307 -18.24 -25.06 14.04
CA CYS A 307 -17.77 -25.74 12.82
C CYS A 307 -16.63 -24.97 12.16
N LEU A 308 -15.60 -25.70 11.72
CA LEU A 308 -14.50 -25.20 10.88
C LEU A 308 -14.75 -25.68 9.47
N ILE A 309 -14.70 -24.77 8.49
CA ILE A 309 -14.98 -25.11 7.09
C ILE A 309 -13.71 -25.09 6.28
N ALA A 310 -13.34 -26.23 5.69
CA ALA A 310 -12.21 -26.33 4.79
C ALA A 310 -12.46 -25.57 3.47
N ASN A 311 -11.37 -25.06 2.88
CA ASN A 311 -11.39 -24.55 1.52
C ASN A 311 -11.15 -25.68 0.51
N SER A 312 -11.94 -26.76 0.57
CA SER A 312 -11.79 -27.96 -0.27
C SER A 312 -12.86 -28.07 -1.35
N GLY A 313 -12.52 -28.69 -2.49
CA GLY A 313 -13.45 -28.96 -3.58
C GLY A 313 -14.68 -29.75 -3.13
N ARG A 314 -14.50 -30.64 -2.15
CA ARG A 314 -15.55 -31.43 -1.49
C ARG A 314 -16.67 -30.59 -0.90
N VAL A 315 -16.35 -29.48 -0.23
CA VAL A 315 -17.40 -28.57 0.29
C VAL A 315 -18.15 -27.94 -0.89
N GLY A 316 -17.41 -27.51 -1.92
CA GLY A 316 -17.97 -26.87 -3.13
C GLY A 316 -18.91 -27.75 -3.95
N SER A 317 -18.87 -29.08 -3.78
CA SER A 317 -19.80 -30.03 -4.44
C SER A 317 -20.91 -30.54 -3.51
N SER A 318 -20.97 -30.08 -2.26
CA SER A 318 -21.85 -30.63 -1.22
C SER A 318 -23.28 -30.03 -1.23
N SER A 319 -24.06 -30.19 -0.17
CA SER A 319 -25.26 -29.37 0.11
C SER A 319 -25.35 -29.03 1.60
N MET A 320 -24.19 -28.83 2.22
CA MET A 320 -24.04 -28.66 3.68
C MET A 320 -24.46 -27.29 4.19
N GLY A 321 -24.84 -26.35 3.31
CA GLY A 321 -24.94 -24.95 3.70
C GLY A 321 -25.92 -24.66 4.83
N ALA A 322 -27.08 -25.32 4.84
CA ALA A 322 -28.05 -25.18 5.92
C ALA A 322 -27.55 -25.78 7.25
N GLU A 323 -26.83 -26.89 7.19
CA GLU A 323 -26.26 -27.54 8.37
C GLU A 323 -25.11 -26.74 8.95
N ILE A 324 -24.26 -26.15 8.11
CA ILE A 324 -23.20 -25.22 8.49
C ILE A 324 -23.78 -23.99 9.22
N ASP A 325 -24.82 -23.37 8.66
CA ASP A 325 -25.40 -22.16 9.24
C ASP A 325 -26.16 -22.42 10.56
N ALA A 326 -26.42 -23.69 10.91
CA ALA A 326 -27.07 -24.11 12.15
C ALA A 326 -26.14 -24.13 13.38
N TYR A 327 -24.82 -24.08 13.19
CA TYR A 327 -23.87 -23.97 14.30
C TYR A 327 -23.94 -22.57 14.94
N ASP A 328 -23.60 -22.49 16.22
CA ASP A 328 -23.52 -21.20 16.92
C ASP A 328 -22.42 -20.33 16.33
N LEU A 329 -21.26 -20.93 16.01
CA LEU A 329 -20.11 -20.25 15.43
C LEU A 329 -19.58 -20.97 14.18
N VAL A 330 -19.49 -20.23 13.09
CA VAL A 330 -18.92 -20.67 11.82
C VAL A 330 -17.53 -20.06 11.61
N VAL A 331 -16.52 -20.92 11.53
CA VAL A 331 -15.12 -20.53 11.32
C VAL A 331 -14.69 -20.77 9.88
N ARG A 332 -14.11 -19.75 9.25
CA ARG A 332 -13.57 -19.84 7.88
C ARG A 332 -12.12 -19.38 7.79
N PHE A 333 -11.44 -19.80 6.73
CA PHE A 333 -10.01 -19.59 6.57
C PHE A 333 -9.65 -18.77 5.33
N ASN A 334 -8.81 -17.74 5.53
CA ASN A 334 -8.13 -17.02 4.46
C ASN A 334 -9.08 -16.61 3.29
N SER A 335 -8.90 -17.23 2.14
CA SER A 335 -9.59 -16.97 0.88
C SER A 335 -10.85 -17.82 0.67
N TYR A 336 -11.62 -18.06 1.73
CA TYR A 336 -12.89 -18.79 1.65
C TYR A 336 -13.85 -18.18 0.63
N ARG A 337 -14.67 -19.02 0.01
CA ARG A 337 -15.75 -18.65 -0.91
C ARG A 337 -17.09 -18.92 -0.24
N ILE A 338 -18.07 -18.04 -0.46
CA ILE A 338 -19.45 -18.21 0.00
C ILE A 338 -20.32 -18.59 -1.19
N GLU A 339 -20.88 -19.80 -1.12
CA GLU A 339 -21.99 -20.27 -1.93
C GLU A 339 -23.04 -20.88 -1.00
N PRO A 340 -24.15 -20.16 -0.70
CA PRO A 340 -25.06 -20.51 0.39
C PRO A 340 -25.53 -21.96 0.43
N LYS A 341 -25.74 -22.59 -0.74
CA LYS A 341 -26.11 -24.01 -0.84
C LYS A 341 -25.04 -24.96 -0.29
N HIS A 342 -23.78 -24.67 -0.57
CA HIS A 342 -22.65 -25.57 -0.37
C HIS A 342 -21.90 -25.25 0.92
N THR A 343 -21.60 -23.97 1.12
CA THR A 343 -20.70 -23.52 2.17
C THR A 343 -21.43 -22.86 3.33
N GLY A 344 -22.75 -22.64 3.25
CA GLY A 344 -23.47 -21.75 4.14
C GLY A 344 -23.21 -20.29 3.81
N SER A 345 -23.89 -19.39 4.52
CA SER A 345 -23.84 -17.94 4.33
C SER A 345 -23.13 -17.19 5.45
N ARG A 346 -23.02 -17.80 6.64
CA ARG A 346 -22.47 -17.17 7.84
C ARG A 346 -20.95 -17.27 7.91
N THR A 347 -20.33 -16.26 8.53
CA THR A 347 -18.92 -16.29 8.96
C THR A 347 -18.81 -15.50 10.26
N ASP A 348 -18.80 -16.19 11.39
CA ASP A 348 -18.69 -15.54 12.69
C ASP A 348 -17.23 -15.27 13.05
N ILE A 349 -16.35 -16.24 12.75
CA ILE A 349 -14.90 -16.14 12.98
C ILE A 349 -14.16 -16.31 11.66
N HIS A 350 -13.34 -15.33 11.32
CA HIS A 350 -12.38 -15.46 10.23
C HIS A 350 -10.97 -15.59 10.76
N ALA A 351 -10.40 -16.79 10.57
CA ALA A 351 -9.00 -17.09 10.84
C ALA A 351 -8.17 -16.88 9.56
N THR A 352 -7.20 -15.98 9.57
CA THR A 352 -6.40 -15.65 8.38
C THR A 352 -4.92 -15.52 8.70
N ILE A 353 -4.06 -15.79 7.73
CA ILE A 353 -2.64 -15.44 7.82
C ILE A 353 -2.43 -13.97 7.44
N HIS A 354 -1.52 -13.29 8.13
CA HIS A 354 -1.18 -11.88 7.89
C HIS A 354 -0.52 -11.61 6.52
N LYS A 355 -0.12 -12.66 5.78
CA LYS A 355 0.63 -12.56 4.51
C LYS A 355 -0.25 -12.32 3.29
N HIS A 356 -1.52 -12.73 3.30
CA HIS A 356 -2.46 -12.56 2.17
C HIS A 356 -3.63 -11.63 2.50
N GLY A 357 -4.21 -11.01 1.48
CA GLY A 357 -5.20 -9.92 1.61
C GLY A 357 -6.65 -10.33 1.31
N PHE A 358 -6.96 -11.63 1.30
CA PHE A 358 -8.30 -12.11 0.93
C PHE A 358 -9.29 -11.98 2.09
N ASN A 359 -10.50 -11.52 1.77
CA ASN A 359 -11.63 -11.41 2.71
C ASN A 359 -11.36 -10.52 3.95
N TRP A 360 -10.47 -9.53 3.85
CA TRP A 360 -10.24 -8.53 4.91
C TRP A 360 -11.35 -7.49 5.00
N ASP A 361 -12.06 -7.27 3.90
CA ASP A 361 -13.21 -6.37 3.75
C ASP A 361 -14.54 -7.02 4.18
N LYS A 362 -14.59 -8.35 4.32
CA LYS A 362 -15.81 -9.07 4.69
C LYS A 362 -16.13 -8.87 6.16
N GLN A 363 -17.40 -8.53 6.43
CA GLN A 363 -17.93 -8.39 7.78
C GLN A 363 -17.91 -9.73 8.52
N VAL A 364 -17.33 -9.73 9.71
CA VAL A 364 -17.28 -10.88 10.63
C VAL A 364 -17.41 -10.38 12.07
N THR A 365 -17.81 -11.25 12.99
CA THR A 365 -17.84 -10.89 14.42
C THR A 365 -16.41 -10.79 14.95
N THR A 366 -15.61 -11.85 14.77
CA THR A 366 -14.24 -11.94 15.30
C THR A 366 -13.25 -12.28 14.20
N ARG A 367 -12.15 -11.52 14.12
CA ARG A 367 -11.03 -11.80 13.22
C ARG A 367 -9.80 -12.22 14.02
N LEU A 368 -9.27 -13.40 13.71
CA LEU A 368 -8.02 -13.89 14.25
C LEU A 368 -6.97 -13.92 13.13
N VAL A 369 -5.90 -13.15 13.32
CA VAL A 369 -4.83 -13.05 12.33
C VAL A 369 -3.59 -13.74 12.87
N PHE A 370 -3.10 -14.75 12.16
CA PHE A 370 -1.91 -15.49 12.55
C PHE A 370 -0.65 -14.98 11.85
N GLY A 371 0.48 -15.01 12.55
CA GLY A 371 1.78 -14.62 12.00
C GLY A 371 2.94 -14.99 12.91
N GLY A 372 4.07 -15.39 12.32
CA GLY A 372 5.20 -15.90 13.09
C GLY A 372 6.09 -14.82 13.72
N ILE A 373 6.27 -13.71 13.00
CA ILE A 373 7.14 -12.60 13.38
C ILE A 373 6.27 -11.44 13.85
N SER A 374 6.47 -11.00 15.11
CA SER A 374 5.64 -9.95 15.73
C SER A 374 5.64 -8.64 14.94
N GLY A 375 6.83 -8.16 14.52
CA GLY A 375 6.98 -6.94 13.74
C GLY A 375 6.17 -6.96 12.43
N ASP A 376 6.36 -8.00 11.61
CA ASP A 376 5.64 -8.16 10.34
C ASP A 376 4.14 -8.35 10.54
N TRP A 377 3.73 -9.02 11.61
CA TRP A 377 2.33 -9.19 11.94
C TRP A 377 1.68 -7.86 12.33
N LYS A 378 2.31 -7.08 13.22
CA LYS A 378 1.85 -5.72 13.59
C LYS A 378 1.78 -4.82 12.37
N TYR A 379 2.79 -4.90 11.49
CA TYR A 379 2.80 -4.19 10.22
C TYR A 379 1.62 -4.60 9.33
N SER A 380 1.40 -5.90 9.11
CA SER A 380 0.29 -6.40 8.31
C SER A 380 -1.07 -5.97 8.84
N LEU A 381 -1.31 -6.10 10.15
CA LEU A 381 -2.56 -5.65 10.78
C LEU A 381 -2.82 -4.17 10.52
N ARG A 382 -1.81 -3.33 10.79
CA ARG A 382 -1.89 -1.89 10.56
C ARG A 382 -2.17 -1.52 9.11
N ASN A 383 -1.80 -2.36 8.14
CA ASN A 383 -1.96 -2.06 6.71
C ASN A 383 -3.20 -2.68 6.07
N ARG A 384 -3.81 -3.69 6.68
CA ARG A 384 -4.82 -4.52 6.01
C ARG A 384 -6.18 -4.54 6.69
N LEU A 385 -6.25 -4.18 7.97
CA LEU A 385 -7.53 -4.09 8.67
C LEU A 385 -8.42 -3.04 8.00
N VAL A 386 -9.67 -3.43 7.75
CA VAL A 386 -10.70 -2.56 7.21
C VAL A 386 -11.60 -2.13 8.38
N PRO A 387 -11.78 -0.82 8.62
CA PRO A 387 -12.72 -0.34 9.65
C PRO A 387 -14.13 -0.89 9.42
N GLY A 388 -14.78 -1.35 10.50
CA GLY A 388 -16.13 -1.92 10.45
C GLY A 388 -16.25 -3.33 9.85
N ALA A 389 -15.16 -3.92 9.33
CA ALA A 389 -15.20 -5.30 8.82
C ALA A 389 -15.11 -6.36 9.92
N GLN A 390 -14.76 -5.98 11.15
CA GLN A 390 -14.79 -6.86 12.32
C GLN A 390 -15.21 -6.08 13.56
N THR A 391 -15.93 -6.75 14.47
CA THR A 391 -16.21 -6.22 15.81
C THR A 391 -15.04 -6.48 16.75
N TYR A 392 -14.50 -7.70 16.73
CA TYR A 392 -13.39 -8.13 17.58
C TYR A 392 -12.13 -8.51 16.79
N LEU A 393 -10.96 -8.22 17.35
CA LEU A 393 -9.67 -8.58 16.79
C LEU A 393 -8.78 -9.23 17.85
N GLY A 394 -8.23 -10.41 17.54
CA GLY A 394 -7.29 -11.09 18.43
C GLY A 394 -5.99 -10.30 18.62
N ASP A 395 -5.56 -10.18 19.87
CA ASP A 395 -4.31 -9.50 20.23
C ASP A 395 -3.06 -10.37 19.99
N GLU A 396 -1.91 -9.90 20.47
CA GLU A 396 -0.64 -10.60 20.31
C GLU A 396 -0.60 -11.97 21.01
N SER A 397 -1.44 -12.21 22.03
CA SER A 397 -1.55 -13.52 22.70
C SER A 397 -2.13 -14.61 21.78
N LEU A 398 -2.99 -14.21 20.83
CA LEU A 398 -3.65 -15.10 19.86
C LEU A 398 -2.90 -15.22 18.52
N ARG A 399 -1.77 -14.52 18.37
CA ARG A 399 -1.03 -14.40 17.10
C ARG A 399 -0.48 -15.72 16.56
N TRP A 400 -0.01 -16.62 17.44
CA TRP A 400 0.61 -17.87 17.01
C TRP A 400 0.34 -19.02 17.99
N PRO A 401 -0.89 -19.55 18.05
CA PRO A 401 -1.35 -20.45 19.11
C PRO A 401 -0.40 -21.62 19.39
N VAL A 402 -0.05 -22.39 18.37
CA VAL A 402 0.81 -23.58 18.53
C VAL A 402 2.18 -23.25 19.14
N ARG A 403 2.78 -22.12 18.73
CA ARG A 403 4.13 -21.72 19.17
C ARG A 403 4.14 -20.91 20.47
N ASN A 404 3.23 -19.95 20.60
CA ASN A 404 3.22 -19.01 21.72
C ASN A 404 2.48 -19.58 22.94
N ILE A 405 1.32 -20.22 22.72
CA ILE A 405 0.49 -20.76 23.79
C ILE A 405 0.93 -22.19 24.09
N GLY A 406 1.01 -23.02 23.05
CA GLY A 406 1.41 -24.43 23.19
C GLY A 406 2.88 -24.63 23.49
N ARG A 407 3.73 -23.61 23.26
CA ARG A 407 5.20 -23.68 23.40
C ARG A 407 5.82 -24.87 22.65
N LEU A 408 5.17 -25.34 21.58
CA LEU A 408 5.68 -26.41 20.75
C LEU A 408 6.80 -25.85 19.88
N GLY A 409 8.04 -26.27 20.12
CA GLY A 409 9.21 -25.90 19.33
C GLY A 409 9.26 -26.60 17.97
N THR A 410 10.26 -26.25 17.17
CA THR A 410 10.50 -26.89 15.86
C THR A 410 10.99 -28.33 15.97
N ASP A 411 11.43 -28.73 17.16
CA ASP A 411 11.78 -30.10 17.54
C ASP A 411 10.54 -31.00 17.68
N ALA A 412 9.46 -30.49 18.29
CA ALA A 412 8.21 -31.23 18.47
C ALA A 412 7.28 -31.13 17.25
N TRP A 413 7.37 -30.03 16.49
CA TRP A 413 6.58 -29.83 15.28
C TRP A 413 7.43 -29.09 14.26
N SER A 414 7.95 -29.78 13.24
CA SER A 414 8.98 -29.22 12.36
C SER A 414 8.43 -28.22 11.35
N GLY A 415 7.24 -28.49 10.78
CA GLY A 415 6.60 -27.61 9.81
C GLY A 415 6.08 -26.29 10.39
N ILE A 416 5.80 -25.31 9.52
CA ILE A 416 5.02 -24.13 9.94
C ILE A 416 3.55 -24.57 10.06
N PRO A 417 2.88 -24.42 11.22
CA PRO A 417 1.47 -24.77 11.36
C PRO A 417 0.58 -23.99 10.38
N THR A 418 -0.37 -24.65 9.73
CA THR A 418 -1.34 -23.99 8.85
C THR A 418 -2.28 -23.06 9.63
N THR A 419 -2.97 -22.14 8.95
CA THR A 419 -4.04 -21.33 9.58
C THR A 419 -5.12 -22.23 10.18
N GLY A 420 -5.51 -23.28 9.46
CA GLY A 420 -6.49 -24.27 9.92
C GLY A 420 -6.03 -24.95 11.20
N PHE A 421 -4.79 -25.42 11.24
CA PHE A 421 -4.25 -26.11 12.40
C PHE A 421 -4.02 -25.20 13.61
N ASN A 422 -3.56 -23.96 13.43
CA ASN A 422 -3.48 -22.99 14.54
C ASN A 422 -4.85 -22.75 15.19
N MET A 423 -5.89 -22.61 14.37
CA MET A 423 -7.25 -22.41 14.86
C MET A 423 -7.78 -23.66 15.57
N LEU A 424 -7.61 -24.83 14.95
CA LEU A 424 -8.05 -26.10 15.52
C LEU A 424 -7.37 -26.37 16.87
N TRP A 425 -6.04 -26.23 16.91
CA TRP A 425 -5.26 -26.40 18.12
C TRP A 425 -5.69 -25.44 19.22
N LEU A 426 -5.97 -24.17 18.88
CA LEU A 426 -6.45 -23.18 19.83
C LEU A 426 -7.80 -23.59 20.45
N LEU A 427 -8.74 -24.06 19.63
CA LEU A 427 -10.06 -24.49 20.11
C LEU A 427 -9.99 -25.76 20.95
N ASP A 428 -9.13 -26.71 20.57
CA ASP A 428 -8.86 -27.91 21.35
C ASP A 428 -8.24 -27.55 22.71
N PHE A 429 -7.20 -26.70 22.71
CA PHE A 429 -6.51 -26.23 23.91
C PHE A 429 -7.44 -25.51 24.90
N LEU A 430 -8.34 -24.67 24.39
CA LEU A 430 -9.26 -23.93 25.24
C LEU A 430 -10.33 -24.83 25.88
N ASP A 431 -10.72 -25.91 25.19
CA ASP A 431 -11.64 -26.96 25.66
C ASP A 431 -12.90 -26.42 26.38
N VAL A 432 -13.59 -25.49 25.73
CA VAL A 432 -14.82 -24.87 26.27
C VAL A 432 -16.05 -25.03 25.39
N SER A 433 -15.89 -25.62 24.20
CA SER A 433 -16.97 -25.80 23.23
C SER A 433 -17.41 -27.26 23.24
N PRO A 434 -18.70 -27.55 23.53
CA PRO A 434 -19.21 -28.91 23.62
C PRO A 434 -19.22 -29.63 22.27
N THR A 435 -19.21 -28.88 21.16
CA THR A 435 -19.16 -29.43 19.82
C THR A 435 -18.06 -28.77 19.02
N LEU A 436 -17.18 -29.58 18.41
CA LEU A 436 -16.13 -29.11 17.51
C LEU A 436 -16.02 -29.99 16.27
N ASP A 437 -16.58 -29.48 15.17
CA ASP A 437 -16.66 -30.22 13.90
C ASP A 437 -15.80 -29.59 12.81
N LEU A 438 -15.14 -30.44 12.04
CA LEU A 438 -14.38 -30.08 10.86
C LEU A 438 -15.17 -30.51 9.62
N ILE A 439 -15.64 -29.56 8.84
CA ILE A 439 -16.46 -29.78 7.65
C ILE A 439 -15.60 -29.70 6.39
N GLY A 440 -15.58 -30.80 5.63
CA GLY A 440 -14.86 -30.93 4.35
C GLY A 440 -13.34 -31.00 4.46
N PHE A 441 -12.79 -31.30 5.64
CA PHE A 441 -11.35 -31.46 5.83
C PHE A 441 -10.85 -32.76 5.21
N ASP A 442 -10.45 -32.68 3.95
CA ASP A 442 -9.87 -33.78 3.17
C ASP A 442 -8.38 -33.57 2.90
N PHE A 443 -7.76 -32.60 3.59
CA PHE A 443 -6.33 -32.29 3.48
C PHE A 443 -5.88 -32.02 2.04
N TYR A 444 -6.76 -31.38 1.24
CA TYR A 444 -6.57 -31.00 -0.16
C TYR A 444 -6.60 -32.15 -1.17
N GLU A 445 -7.10 -33.33 -0.79
CA GLU A 445 -7.29 -34.45 -1.72
C GLU A 445 -8.22 -34.07 -2.89
N THR A 446 -9.26 -33.26 -2.67
CA THR A 446 -10.16 -32.76 -3.73
C THR A 446 -9.78 -31.39 -4.31
N GLY A 447 -8.57 -30.91 -3.98
CA GLY A 447 -8.10 -29.59 -4.40
C GLY A 447 -8.73 -28.43 -3.62
N ALA A 448 -8.33 -27.20 -3.99
CA ALA A 448 -8.75 -26.00 -3.28
C ALA A 448 -10.06 -25.42 -3.82
N TYR A 449 -10.89 -24.92 -2.92
CA TYR A 449 -12.12 -24.19 -3.23
C TYR A 449 -12.09 -22.82 -2.54
N ARG A 450 -11.77 -21.79 -3.31
CA ARG A 450 -11.42 -20.43 -2.84
C ARG A 450 -12.02 -19.37 -3.76
N VAL A 451 -11.92 -18.10 -3.37
CA VAL A 451 -12.17 -16.98 -4.30
C VAL A 451 -11.24 -17.06 -5.51
N GLN A 452 -11.71 -16.57 -6.66
CA GLN A 452 -11.07 -16.79 -7.97
C GLN A 452 -9.63 -16.28 -8.01
N GLU A 453 -9.37 -15.15 -7.37
CA GLU A 453 -8.06 -14.50 -7.29
C GLU A 453 -7.04 -15.37 -6.53
N ALA A 454 -7.52 -16.17 -5.58
CA ALA A 454 -6.70 -17.04 -4.74
C ALA A 454 -6.45 -18.43 -5.34
N MET A 455 -7.17 -18.81 -6.41
CA MET A 455 -6.98 -20.09 -7.10
C MET A 455 -5.60 -20.21 -7.75
N LYS A 456 -4.94 -19.09 -8.03
CA LYS A 456 -3.57 -19.04 -8.60
C LYS A 456 -2.47 -19.35 -7.58
N LEU A 457 -2.80 -19.38 -6.28
CA LEU A 457 -1.83 -19.63 -5.22
C LEU A 457 -1.62 -21.12 -5.03
N ALA A 458 -0.37 -21.57 -5.23
CA ALA A 458 0.03 -22.94 -4.95
C ALA A 458 -0.20 -23.29 -3.48
N ILE A 459 -0.62 -24.52 -3.21
CA ILE A 459 -0.62 -25.09 -1.86
C ILE A 459 0.84 -25.26 -1.47
N THR A 460 1.29 -24.50 -0.47
CA THR A 460 2.71 -24.43 -0.15
C THR A 460 3.17 -25.68 0.60
N SER A 461 4.33 -26.24 0.22
CA SER A 461 4.95 -27.42 0.86
C SER A 461 5.66 -27.12 2.18
N VAL A 462 5.74 -25.84 2.60
CA VAL A 462 6.32 -25.44 3.90
C VAL A 462 5.46 -25.86 5.11
N HIS A 463 4.25 -26.35 4.83
CA HIS A 463 3.32 -26.88 5.82
C HIS A 463 3.38 -28.41 5.85
N GLU A 464 3.26 -28.98 7.05
CA GLU A 464 3.35 -30.43 7.26
C GLU A 464 1.95 -31.04 7.42
N TYR A 465 1.19 -31.10 6.31
CA TYR A 465 -0.22 -31.52 6.32
C TYR A 465 -0.44 -32.95 6.84
N THR A 466 0.55 -33.85 6.67
CA THR A 466 0.48 -35.24 7.16
C THR A 466 0.41 -35.30 8.68
N SER A 467 1.24 -34.50 9.36
CA SER A 467 1.27 -34.45 10.82
C SER A 467 0.03 -33.76 11.37
N GLU A 468 -0.48 -32.72 10.70
CA GLU A 468 -1.78 -32.09 11.02
C GLU A 468 -2.93 -33.11 10.90
N LYS A 469 -2.95 -33.90 9.82
CA LYS A 469 -3.95 -34.97 9.61
C LYS A 469 -3.88 -36.01 10.71
N ALA A 470 -2.69 -36.51 11.04
CA ALA A 470 -2.52 -37.50 12.10
C ALA A 470 -3.01 -36.98 13.46
N TRP A 471 -2.72 -35.72 13.78
CA TRP A 471 -3.17 -35.08 15.02
C TRP A 471 -4.70 -34.97 15.11
N VAL A 472 -5.35 -34.62 14.00
CA VAL A 472 -6.83 -34.53 13.89
C VAL A 472 -7.43 -35.91 14.08
N MET A 473 -6.95 -36.90 13.33
CA MET A 473 -7.52 -38.25 13.34
C MET A 473 -7.35 -38.96 14.68
N GLN A 474 -6.30 -38.63 15.45
CA GLN A 474 -6.12 -39.15 16.81
C GLN A 474 -7.19 -38.65 17.79
N ARG A 475 -7.79 -37.49 17.53
CA ARG A 475 -8.80 -36.84 18.39
C ARG A 475 -10.23 -37.02 17.89
N ALA A 476 -10.40 -37.58 16.70
CA ALA A 476 -11.72 -37.76 16.13
C ALA A 476 -12.54 -38.78 16.94
N GLN A 477 -13.74 -38.38 17.35
CA GLN A 477 -14.73 -39.25 17.99
C GLN A 477 -15.68 -39.86 16.97
N ASP A 478 -15.99 -39.12 15.91
CA ASP A 478 -16.79 -39.60 14.77
C ASP A 478 -16.24 -39.07 13.46
N VAL A 479 -16.29 -39.90 12.41
CA VAL A 479 -15.77 -39.56 11.09
C VAL A 479 -16.75 -40.03 10.03
N THR A 480 -17.27 -39.07 9.26
CA THR A 480 -18.04 -39.30 8.05
C THR A 480 -17.28 -38.76 6.84
N ASP A 481 -17.84 -38.93 5.64
CA ASP A 481 -17.24 -38.42 4.40
C ASP A 481 -17.15 -36.87 4.37
N MET A 482 -17.97 -36.16 5.15
CA MET A 482 -18.02 -34.69 5.14
C MET A 482 -17.65 -34.04 6.48
N ARG A 483 -17.82 -34.75 7.60
CA ARG A 483 -17.61 -34.23 8.96
C ARG A 483 -16.61 -35.11 9.70
N ILE A 484 -15.63 -34.48 10.34
CA ILE A 484 -14.82 -35.07 11.41
C ILE A 484 -15.22 -34.37 12.69
N SER A 485 -15.79 -35.11 13.65
CA SER A 485 -16.18 -34.58 14.95
C SER A 485 -15.12 -34.91 16.00
N LEU A 486 -14.66 -33.91 16.74
CA LEU A 486 -13.67 -34.10 17.82
C LEU A 486 -14.31 -34.25 19.20
N ARG A 487 -15.54 -33.77 19.37
CA ARG A 487 -16.41 -33.91 20.54
C ARG A 487 -17.78 -33.34 20.25
#